data_AF-A0A8T6SE85-F1
#
_entry.id   AF-A0A8T6SE85-F1
#
_cell.length_a   1.000
_cell.length_b   1.000
_cell.length_c   1.000
_cell.angle_alpha   90.00
_cell.angle_beta   90.00
_cell.angle_gamma   90.00
#
_symmetry.space_group_name_H-M   'P 1'
#
loop_
_entity.id
_entity.type
_entity.pdbx_description
1 polymer ?
#
loop_
_entity_poly.entity_id
_entity_poly.type
_entity_poly.pdbx_seq_one_letter_code
_entity_poly.pdbx_strand_id
1 'polypeptide(L)'
;METAEESETAIENGDAWTGEKEQSVEQRVIQNEMNQCIRDFIENLPGNYKTVVILSELEGLKNQEIAGILQISLDSVKIRLHRGRANLRKKLESNCSFYRNEQNELACDLKSAFEEFRETF
;
A
#
# COMPACT_ATOMS: atom_id res chain seq x y z
N MET A 1 1.19 -53.56 -13.96
CA MET A 1 2.11 -52.59 -14.58
C MET A 1 1.34 -52.01 -15.76
N GLU A 2 0.98 -50.71 -15.67
CA GLU A 2 0.37 -49.86 -16.72
C GLU A 2 -1.01 -50.29 -17.28
N THR A 3 -2.00 -49.44 -17.57
CA THR A 3 -2.12 -48.00 -17.91
C THR A 3 -3.53 -47.48 -17.47
N ALA A 4 -3.65 -46.27 -16.91
CA ALA A 4 -4.20 -45.02 -17.49
C ALA A 4 -5.71 -45.03 -17.77
N GLU A 5 -6.47 -44.20 -17.03
CA GLU A 5 -7.24 -43.00 -17.50
C GLU A 5 -8.51 -43.42 -18.27
N GLU A 6 -9.71 -42.97 -17.92
CA GLU A 6 -10.17 -41.57 -17.89
C GLU A 6 -11.41 -41.47 -16.97
N SER A 7 -11.57 -40.35 -16.27
CA SER A 7 -12.91 -39.85 -15.98
C SER A 7 -12.85 -38.34 -15.89
N GLU A 8 -13.28 -37.72 -16.98
CA GLU A 8 -13.64 -36.31 -17.08
C GLU A 8 -14.64 -35.95 -15.99
N THR A 9 -14.37 -34.89 -15.24
CA THR A 9 -15.44 -34.08 -14.68
C THR A 9 -15.29 -32.67 -15.23
N ALA A 10 -16.19 -32.37 -16.16
CA ALA A 10 -16.49 -31.03 -16.59
C ALA A 10 -16.85 -30.19 -15.35
N ILE A 11 -16.06 -29.15 -15.09
CA ILE A 11 -16.47 -28.06 -14.22
C ILE A 11 -16.83 -26.91 -15.15
N GLU A 12 -18.14 -26.70 -15.29
CA GLU A 12 -18.76 -25.56 -15.93
C GLU A 12 -18.32 -24.29 -15.19
N ASN A 13 -17.43 -23.51 -15.80
CA ASN A 13 -17.08 -22.19 -15.27
C ASN A 13 -18.24 -21.24 -15.56
N GLY A 14 -19.13 -21.13 -14.57
CA GLY A 14 -20.10 -20.05 -14.48
C GLY A 14 -19.39 -18.70 -14.46
N ASP A 15 -19.90 -17.78 -15.27
CA ASP A 15 -19.40 -16.44 -15.50
C ASP A 15 -18.98 -15.73 -14.20
N ALA A 16 -17.67 -15.65 -13.97
CA ALA A 16 -17.10 -14.75 -12.97
C ALA A 16 -17.24 -13.32 -13.51
N TRP A 17 -18.35 -12.68 -13.20
CA TRP A 17 -18.53 -11.24 -13.35
C TRP A 17 -17.47 -10.54 -12.49
N THR A 18 -16.33 -10.19 -13.08
CA THR A 18 -15.40 -9.22 -12.49
C THR A 18 -16.06 -7.86 -12.62
N GLY A 19 -16.87 -7.51 -11.62
CA GLY A 19 -17.49 -6.21 -11.46
C GLY A 19 -16.44 -5.12 -11.26
N GLU A 20 -15.69 -4.80 -12.30
CA GLU A 20 -14.95 -3.56 -12.39
C GLU A 20 -15.98 -2.44 -12.41
N LYS A 21 -16.26 -1.87 -11.23
CA LYS A 21 -16.95 -0.58 -11.17
C LYS A 21 -16.09 0.42 -11.94
N GLU A 22 -16.57 0.88 -13.09
CA GLU A 22 -15.96 2.02 -13.78
C GLU A 22 -15.90 3.20 -12.80
N GLN A 23 -14.69 3.55 -12.39
CA GLN A 23 -14.47 4.70 -11.51
C GLN A 23 -14.69 5.99 -12.30
N SER A 24 -15.45 6.92 -11.73
CA SER A 24 -15.66 8.23 -12.36
C SER A 24 -14.35 9.03 -12.41
N VAL A 25 -14.29 10.04 -13.29
CA VAL A 25 -13.11 10.92 -13.40
C VAL A 25 -12.84 11.62 -12.06
N GLU A 26 -13.88 12.06 -11.37
CA GLU A 26 -13.82 12.70 -10.07
C GLU A 26 -13.22 11.75 -9.01
N GLN A 27 -13.67 10.49 -8.99
CA GLN A 27 -13.13 9.48 -8.08
C GLN A 27 -11.64 9.21 -8.32
N ARG A 28 -11.21 9.20 -9.58
CA ARG A 28 -9.79 9.03 -9.94
C ARG A 28 -8.95 10.21 -9.47
N VAL A 29 -9.46 11.44 -9.58
CA VAL A 29 -8.77 12.64 -9.08
C VAL A 29 -8.59 12.57 -7.57
N ILE A 30 -9.66 12.28 -6.83
CA ILE A 30 -9.62 12.15 -5.36
C ILE A 30 -8.62 11.06 -4.92
N GLN A 31 -8.64 9.90 -5.57
CA GLN A 31 -7.68 8.83 -5.28
C GLN A 31 -6.25 9.24 -5.57
N ASN A 32 -6.01 9.97 -6.66
CA ASN A 32 -4.67 10.43 -7.01
C ASN A 32 -4.15 11.45 -5.98
N GLU A 33 -4.99 12.37 -5.52
CA GLU A 33 -4.64 13.32 -4.46
C GLU A 33 -4.32 12.61 -3.15
N MET A 34 -5.14 11.62 -2.76
CA MET A 34 -4.88 10.80 -1.58
C MET A 34 -3.56 10.01 -1.71
N ASN A 35 -3.31 9.41 -2.88
CA ASN A 35 -2.06 8.70 -3.15
C ASN A 35 -0.85 9.63 -3.06
N GLN A 36 -0.93 10.84 -3.61
CA GLN A 36 0.14 11.82 -3.52
C GLN A 36 0.42 12.20 -2.06
N CYS A 37 -0.62 12.46 -1.28
CA CYS A 37 -0.51 12.75 0.13
C CYS A 37 0.23 11.65 0.91
N ILE A 38 -0.12 10.38 0.67
CA ILE A 38 0.57 9.24 1.30
C ILE A 38 2.05 9.18 0.88
N ARG A 39 2.35 9.44 -0.40
CA ARG A 39 3.73 9.49 -0.91
C ARG A 39 4.54 10.56 -0.20
N ASP A 40 3.98 11.76 -0.02
CA ASP A 40 4.65 12.86 0.68
C ASP A 40 5.01 12.47 2.13
N PHE A 41 4.11 11.74 2.83
CA PHE A 41 4.42 11.23 4.17
C PHE A 41 5.57 10.21 4.18
N ILE A 42 5.61 9.32 3.19
CA ILE A 42 6.68 8.32 3.01
C ILE A 42 8.01 9.02 2.71
N GLU A 43 8.02 10.04 1.86
CA GLU A 43 9.23 10.78 1.49
C GLU A 43 9.90 11.45 2.69
N ASN A 44 9.08 11.89 3.65
CA ASN A 44 9.50 12.50 4.90
C ASN A 44 9.95 11.49 5.98
N LEU A 45 9.93 10.18 5.72
CA LEU A 45 10.50 9.21 6.65
C LEU A 45 12.03 9.31 6.68
N PRO A 46 12.69 9.02 7.83
CA PRO A 46 14.14 8.89 7.88
C PRO A 46 14.63 7.92 6.80
N GLY A 47 15.71 8.27 6.09
CA GLY A 47 16.14 7.56 4.87
C GLY A 47 16.25 6.04 5.04
N ASN A 48 16.79 5.59 6.17
CA ASN A 48 16.93 4.16 6.49
C ASN A 48 15.60 3.40 6.60
N TYR A 49 14.51 4.08 6.97
CA TYR A 49 13.16 3.50 7.04
C TYR A 49 12.43 3.68 5.71
N LYS A 50 12.57 4.85 5.09
CA LYS A 50 11.98 5.17 3.78
C LYS A 50 12.29 4.11 2.74
N THR A 51 13.57 3.79 2.53
CA THR A 51 13.99 2.84 1.50
C THR A 51 13.36 1.46 1.72
N VAL A 52 13.32 0.98 2.97
CA VAL A 52 12.77 -0.34 3.29
C VAL A 52 11.25 -0.35 3.12
N VAL A 53 10.57 0.73 3.51
CA VAL A 53 9.12 0.90 3.33
C VAL A 53 8.74 0.97 1.85
N ILE A 54 9.47 1.72 1.03
CA ILE A 54 9.21 1.81 -0.42
C ILE A 54 9.33 0.42 -1.06
N LEU A 55 10.45 -0.27 -0.83
CA LEU A 55 10.69 -1.59 -1.41
C LEU A 55 9.64 -2.62 -0.96
N SER A 56 9.12 -2.52 0.26
CA SER A 56 8.14 -3.48 0.76
C SER A 56 6.70 -3.14 0.36
N GLU A 57 6.27 -1.89 0.46
CA GLU A 57 4.86 -1.50 0.34
C GLU A 57 4.50 -1.03 -1.07
N LEU A 58 5.44 -0.41 -1.80
CA LEU A 58 5.21 0.10 -3.15
C LEU A 58 5.70 -0.88 -4.21
N GLU A 59 6.88 -1.47 -4.01
CA GLU A 59 7.45 -2.44 -4.95
C GLU A 59 7.04 -3.90 -4.65
N GLY A 60 6.43 -4.15 -3.48
CA GLY A 60 5.92 -5.48 -3.12
C GLY A 60 7.00 -6.55 -2.88
N LEU A 61 8.25 -6.15 -2.65
CA LEU A 61 9.36 -7.09 -2.45
C LEU A 61 9.28 -7.78 -1.09
N LYS A 62 9.72 -9.03 -1.03
CA LYS A 62 9.80 -9.80 0.20
C LYS A 62 10.98 -9.33 1.05
N ASN A 63 10.85 -9.44 2.38
CA ASN A 63 11.90 -9.03 3.32
C ASN A 63 13.28 -9.64 3.03
N GLN A 64 13.33 -10.86 2.49
CA GLN A 64 14.58 -11.53 2.09
C GLN A 64 15.24 -10.85 0.88
N GLU A 65 14.45 -10.45 -0.11
CA GLU A 65 14.93 -9.74 -1.30
C GLU A 65 15.44 -8.35 -0.92
N ILE A 66 14.71 -7.65 -0.05
CA ILE A 66 15.12 -6.35 0.49
C ILE A 66 16.44 -6.47 1.27
N ALA A 67 16.60 -7.51 2.08
CA ALA A 67 17.84 -7.78 2.81
C ALA A 67 19.03 -7.97 1.86
N GLY A 68 18.82 -8.69 0.75
CA GLY A 68 19.83 -8.88 -0.30
C GLY A 68 20.19 -7.59 -1.03
N ILE A 69 19.20 -6.79 -1.44
CA ILE A 69 19.38 -5.52 -2.15
C ILE A 69 20.14 -4.52 -1.27
N LEU A 70 19.76 -4.40 0.00
CA LEU A 70 20.34 -3.43 0.92
C LEU A 70 21.59 -3.93 1.64
N GLN A 71 21.99 -5.19 1.43
CA GLN A 71 23.11 -5.86 2.10
C GLN A 71 23.06 -5.73 3.64
N ILE A 72 21.88 -5.94 4.22
CA ILE A 72 21.66 -5.93 5.68
C ILE A 72 21.00 -7.23 6.13
N SER A 73 21.01 -7.51 7.44
CA SER A 73 20.34 -8.70 7.97
C SER A 73 18.82 -8.65 7.81
N LEU A 74 18.19 -9.82 7.67
CA LEU A 74 16.73 -9.94 7.63
C LEU A 74 16.06 -9.33 8.88
N ASP A 75 16.68 -9.47 10.04
CA ASP A 75 16.17 -8.87 11.27
C ASP A 75 16.28 -7.35 11.27
N SER A 76 17.34 -6.79 10.65
CA SER A 76 17.44 -5.35 10.43
C SER A 76 16.31 -4.83 9.53
N VAL A 77 15.95 -5.57 8.46
CA VAL A 77 14.80 -5.24 7.60
C VAL A 77 13.51 -5.21 8.42
N LYS A 78 13.23 -6.27 9.19
CA LYS A 78 12.02 -6.35 10.02
C LYS A 78 11.93 -5.19 11.02
N ILE A 79 13.02 -4.87 11.72
CA ILE A 79 13.06 -3.76 12.69
C ILE A 79 12.84 -2.43 11.99
N ARG A 80 13.49 -2.20 10.84
CA ARG A 80 13.34 -0.97 10.05
C ARG A 80 11.91 -0.82 9.52
N LEU A 81 11.28 -1.90 9.02
CA LEU A 81 9.88 -1.89 8.60
C LEU A 81 8.95 -1.57 9.75
N HIS A 82 9.13 -2.24 10.88
CA HIS A 82 8.30 -2.00 12.07
C HIS A 82 8.36 -0.52 12.49
N ARG A 83 9.58 0.03 12.60
CA ARG A 83 9.78 1.45 12.96
C ARG A 83 9.28 2.41 11.87
N GLY A 84 9.47 2.08 10.60
CA GLY A 84 8.97 2.85 9.47
C GLY A 84 7.45 2.94 9.47
N ARG A 85 6.76 1.80 9.60
CA ARG A 85 5.30 1.72 9.72
C ARG A 85 4.79 2.48 10.94
N ALA A 86 5.44 2.34 12.09
CA ALA A 86 5.05 3.09 13.30
C ALA A 86 5.18 4.61 13.12
N ASN A 87 6.25 5.07 12.46
CA ASN A 87 6.43 6.49 12.18
C ASN A 87 5.39 7.01 11.18
N LEU A 88 5.17 6.27 10.09
CA LEU A 88 4.17 6.61 9.08
C LEU A 88 2.77 6.67 9.71
N ARG A 89 2.41 5.66 10.52
CA ARG A 89 1.15 5.63 11.26
C ARG A 89 0.98 6.86 12.14
N LYS A 90 1.99 7.23 12.92
CA LYS A 90 1.93 8.41 13.79
C LYS A 90 1.70 9.70 12.99
N LYS A 91 2.38 9.86 11.85
CA LYS A 91 2.20 11.01 10.97
C LYS A 91 0.80 11.05 10.37
N LEU A 92 0.32 9.92 9.86
CA LEU A 92 -1.02 9.80 9.31
C LEU A 92 -2.10 10.07 10.37
N GLU A 93 -2.02 9.49 11.57
CA GLU A 93 -2.98 9.76 12.65
C GLU A 93 -2.97 11.24 13.10
N SER A 94 -1.81 11.89 13.03
CA SER A 94 -1.67 13.30 13.39
C SER A 94 -2.28 14.21 12.33
N ASN A 95 -2.09 13.91 11.05
CA ASN A 95 -2.40 14.81 9.93
C ASN A 95 -3.64 14.41 9.11
N CYS A 96 -4.19 13.22 9.32
CA CYS A 96 -5.34 12.72 8.58
C CYS A 96 -6.51 12.39 9.51
N SER A 97 -7.72 12.62 9.03
CA SER A 97 -8.96 12.12 9.62
C SER A 97 -9.45 10.95 8.78
N PHE A 98 -9.45 9.75 9.36
CA PHE A 98 -9.92 8.53 8.69
C PHE A 98 -11.39 8.29 8.97
N TYR A 99 -12.16 7.98 7.93
CA TYR A 99 -13.59 7.68 8.03
C TYR A 99 -13.99 6.61 7.01
N ARG A 100 -15.21 6.09 7.13
CA ARG A 100 -15.82 5.23 6.10
C ARG A 100 -16.80 6.04 5.30
N ASN A 101 -16.68 6.01 3.97
CA ASN A 101 -17.63 6.69 3.09
C ASN A 101 -18.96 5.91 3.00
N GLU A 102 -19.90 6.42 2.20
CA GLU A 102 -21.22 5.81 1.98
C GLU A 102 -21.13 4.40 1.38
N GLN A 103 -20.04 4.10 0.69
CA GLN A 103 -19.73 2.80 0.08
C GLN A 103 -19.00 1.87 1.07
N ASN A 104 -18.86 2.25 2.35
CA ASN A 104 -18.13 1.52 3.39
C ASN A 104 -16.61 1.37 3.11
N GLU A 105 -16.08 2.16 2.18
CA GLU A 105 -14.67 2.22 1.83
C GLU A 105 -13.94 3.14 2.81
N LEU A 106 -12.69 2.79 3.13
CA LEU A 106 -11.85 3.63 3.99
C LEU A 106 -11.40 4.86 3.20
N ALA A 107 -11.77 6.04 3.68
CA ALA A 107 -11.40 7.33 3.14
C ALA A 107 -10.66 8.16 4.20
N CYS A 108 -10.01 9.22 3.73
CA CYS A 108 -9.14 10.07 4.53
C CYS A 108 -9.23 11.51 4.05
N ASP A 109 -9.46 12.44 4.97
CA ASP A 109 -9.28 13.86 4.74
C ASP A 109 -8.01 14.37 5.44
N LEU A 110 -7.29 15.28 4.80
CA LEU A 110 -6.17 15.97 5.43
C LEU A 110 -6.71 16.96 6.47
N LYS A 111 -6.16 16.94 7.68
CA LYS A 111 -6.43 17.99 8.66
C LYS A 111 -5.83 19.28 8.11
N SER A 112 -6.64 20.33 8.03
CA SER A 112 -6.31 21.66 7.48
C SER A 112 -5.06 22.33 8.07
N ALA A 113 -4.46 21.80 9.13
CA ALA A 113 -3.21 22.28 9.69
C ALA A 113 -1.94 21.92 8.87
N PHE A 114 -2.08 21.18 7.76
CA PHE A 114 -0.93 20.70 6.98
C PHE A 114 -0.56 21.56 5.77
N GLU A 115 -1.34 22.59 5.43
CA GLU A 115 -1.06 23.47 4.28
C GLU A 115 0.24 24.27 4.42
N GLU A 116 0.64 24.62 5.66
CA GLU A 116 1.93 25.28 5.93
C GLU A 116 3.15 24.38 5.63
N PHE A 117 2.96 23.05 5.58
CA PHE A 117 4.05 22.09 5.38
C PHE A 117 4.50 22.02 3.90
N ARG A 118 3.64 22.39 2.94
CA ARG A 118 3.97 22.37 1.50
C ARG A 118 4.81 23.56 1.04
N GLU A 119 4.93 24.62 1.83
CA GLU A 119 5.62 25.85 1.42
C GLU A 119 7.08 25.98 1.92
N THR A 120 7.61 25.01 2.68
CA THR A 120 8.92 25.18 3.34
C THR A 120 10.08 24.36 2.75
N PHE A 121 9.94 23.70 1.60
CA PHE A 121 11.05 22.97 0.96
C PHE A 121 11.02 23.02 -0.57
#